data_AF-Q5C065-F1
#
_entry.id   AF-Q5C065-F1
#
_cell.length_a   1.000
_cell.length_b   1.000
_cell.length_c   1.000
_cell.angle_alpha   90.00
_cell.angle_beta   90.00
_cell.angle_gamma   90.00
#
_symmetry.space_group_name_H-M   'P 1'
#
loop_
_entity.id
_entity.type
_entity.pdbx_description
1 polymer ?
#
loop_
_entity_poly.entity_id
_entity_poly.type
_entity_poly.pdbx_seq_one_letter_code
_entity_poly.pdbx_strand_id
1 'polypeptide(L)'
;MPEQNSEEVDKTIQNETTETTELSNENTVSTEKEIKTYKCATLGVFGSSKHIRIDSNEVKPVGKNEIAIDVQACGINFHDIMTRQGLIEQTMKPPFVLGSECTGIISEVGEKVTTYKVGDPVVILLENGAWSERLVLPVVEKVNANQSSSTTTLPNEETEAIESVEITVKS
;
A
#
# COMPACT_ATOMS: atom_id res chain seq x y z
N MET A 1 54.12 22.27 14.78
CA MET A 1 55.56 22.09 14.48
C MET A 1 56.34 22.33 15.78
N PRO A 2 57.48 21.68 16.02
CA PRO A 2 58.33 20.93 15.08
C PRO A 2 57.69 19.56 14.65
N GLU A 3 58.14 18.75 13.67
CA GLU A 3 59.47 18.47 13.05
C GLU A 3 60.42 17.61 13.92
N GLN A 4 61.24 16.67 13.43
CA GLN A 4 61.37 15.99 12.10
C GLN A 4 60.90 14.51 12.28
N ASN A 5 61.41 13.37 11.74
CA ASN A 5 62.35 12.88 10.70
C ASN A 5 62.01 11.36 10.51
N SER A 6 62.52 10.50 9.61
CA SER A 6 63.36 10.49 8.38
C SER A 6 63.07 9.15 7.62
N GLU A 7 63.77 8.88 6.51
CA GLU A 7 64.01 7.52 5.91
C GLU A 7 62.79 6.79 5.28
N GLU A 8 62.66 6.54 3.96
CA GLU A 8 63.63 6.28 2.86
C GLU A 8 64.41 4.95 3.08
N VAL A 9 64.62 4.01 2.14
CA VAL A 9 64.89 4.10 0.68
C VAL A 9 64.41 2.84 -0.11
N ASP A 10 63.85 3.09 -1.31
CA ASP A 10 63.80 2.33 -2.60
C ASP A 10 64.56 0.98 -2.81
N LYS A 11 63.92 0.00 -3.53
CA LYS A 11 64.45 -0.64 -4.79
C LYS A 11 63.59 -1.71 -5.51
N THR A 12 62.96 -1.27 -6.62
CA THR A 12 62.91 -1.82 -8.02
C THR A 12 63.31 -3.29 -8.33
N ILE A 13 62.52 -4.01 -9.18
CA ILE A 13 62.92 -4.76 -10.44
C ILE A 13 61.77 -5.65 -11.04
N GLN A 14 61.41 -5.40 -12.32
CA GLN A 14 61.07 -6.30 -13.49
C GLN A 14 60.34 -7.67 -13.32
N ASN A 15 59.61 -8.28 -14.29
CA ASN A 15 59.06 -7.96 -15.64
C ASN A 15 58.11 -9.11 -16.12
N GLU A 16 57.40 -8.93 -17.25
CA GLU A 16 56.80 -10.00 -18.14
C GLU A 16 55.64 -10.86 -17.56
N THR A 17 54.73 -11.50 -18.33
CA THR A 17 54.20 -11.32 -19.70
C THR A 17 52.87 -12.11 -19.87
N THR A 18 51.91 -11.57 -20.63
CA THR A 18 50.63 -12.15 -21.15
C THR A 18 49.91 -13.30 -20.41
N GLU A 19 48.62 -13.11 -20.17
CA GLU A 19 47.60 -13.92 -20.88
C GLU A 19 46.26 -13.16 -21.02
N THR A 20 45.44 -13.55 -22.00
CA THR A 20 44.21 -12.83 -22.38
C THR A 20 42.98 -13.58 -21.90
N THR A 21 42.08 -12.92 -21.16
CA THR A 21 40.69 -13.41 -21.01
C THR A 21 39.72 -12.24 -20.96
N GLU A 22 38.75 -12.23 -21.87
CA GLU A 22 37.65 -11.27 -21.83
C GLU A 22 36.65 -11.69 -20.75
N LEU A 23 36.42 -10.83 -19.76
CA LEU A 23 35.22 -10.85 -18.94
C LEU A 23 34.51 -9.51 -19.14
N SER A 24 33.46 -9.54 -19.94
CA SER A 24 32.67 -8.39 -20.33
C SER A 24 31.93 -7.80 -19.13
N ASN A 25 31.64 -6.49 -19.20
CA ASN A 25 30.95 -5.76 -18.14
C ASN A 25 29.60 -6.40 -17.78
N GLU A 26 29.52 -7.10 -16.65
CA GLU A 26 28.28 -7.18 -15.88
C GLU A 26 28.01 -5.82 -15.23
N ASN A 27 27.60 -4.88 -16.08
CA ASN A 27 27.10 -3.58 -15.68
C ASN A 27 25.75 -3.82 -15.00
N THR A 28 25.79 -4.19 -13.72
CA THR A 28 24.64 -4.45 -12.86
C THR A 28 23.95 -3.12 -12.55
N VAL A 29 23.22 -2.63 -13.56
CA VAL A 29 22.29 -1.51 -13.40
C VAL A 29 21.13 -2.01 -12.55
N SER A 30 21.34 -1.99 -11.23
CA SER A 30 20.29 -2.11 -10.23
C SER A 30 19.35 -0.93 -10.42
N THR A 31 18.30 -1.13 -11.20
CA THR A 31 17.28 -0.13 -11.45
C THR A 31 16.54 0.17 -10.15
N GLU A 32 16.90 1.28 -9.50
CA GLU A 32 16.17 1.80 -8.35
C GLU A 32 14.72 2.02 -8.76
N LYS A 33 13.84 1.13 -8.30
CA LYS A 33 12.43 1.13 -8.69
C LYS A 33 11.74 2.30 -8.00
N GLU A 34 11.40 3.32 -8.79
CA GLU A 34 10.67 4.51 -8.33
C GLU A 34 9.45 4.13 -7.48
N ILE A 35 9.47 4.49 -6.21
CA ILE A 35 8.38 4.22 -5.26
C ILE A 35 7.33 5.31 -5.46
N LYS A 36 6.27 4.97 -6.20
CA LYS A 36 5.10 5.84 -6.34
C LYS A 36 4.40 6.01 -5.00
N THR A 37 3.94 7.21 -4.72
CA THR A 37 3.19 7.54 -3.49
C THR A 37 1.90 8.28 -3.80
N TYR A 38 0.97 8.27 -2.85
CA TYR A 38 -0.31 8.99 -2.87
C TYR A 38 -0.57 9.63 -1.50
N LYS A 39 -1.34 10.71 -1.44
CA LYS A 39 -1.62 11.42 -0.18
C LYS A 39 -2.84 10.90 0.55
N CYS A 40 -2.85 11.04 1.87
CA CYS A 40 -3.99 10.70 2.72
C CYS A 40 -4.06 11.60 3.97
N ALA A 41 -5.26 11.75 4.55
CA ALA A 41 -5.50 12.57 5.73
C ALA A 41 -5.47 11.72 7.01
N THR A 42 -4.29 11.59 7.60
CA THR A 42 -4.06 10.78 8.80
C THR A 42 -4.39 11.54 10.08
N LEU A 43 -5.17 10.92 10.97
CA LEU A 43 -5.29 11.33 12.35
C LEU A 43 -4.12 10.75 13.16
N GLY A 44 -3.30 11.61 13.77
CA GLY A 44 -2.17 11.16 14.59
C GLY A 44 -2.55 10.72 16.00
N VAL A 45 -3.48 11.44 16.65
CA VAL A 45 -3.99 11.19 18.02
C VAL A 45 -5.42 11.73 18.08
N PHE A 46 -6.32 11.09 18.84
CA PHE A 46 -7.69 11.58 19.05
C PHE A 46 -7.74 13.01 19.63
N GLY A 47 -8.79 13.76 19.27
CA GLY A 47 -9.14 15.06 19.84
C GLY A 47 -9.30 16.17 18.80
N SER A 48 -8.33 17.09 18.77
CA SER A 48 -8.37 18.31 17.94
C SER A 48 -8.15 18.01 16.45
N SER A 49 -8.73 18.85 15.58
CA SER A 49 -8.38 18.88 14.16
C SER A 49 -6.90 19.17 13.89
N LYS A 50 -6.18 19.76 14.85
CA LYS A 50 -4.72 19.94 14.82
C LYS A 50 -3.91 18.64 14.82
N HIS A 51 -4.54 17.48 15.04
CA HIS A 51 -3.90 16.17 14.94
C HIS A 51 -4.14 15.48 13.60
N ILE A 52 -4.91 16.09 12.69
CA ILE A 52 -4.99 15.67 11.28
C ILE A 52 -3.78 16.24 10.55
N ARG A 53 -3.10 15.40 9.77
CA ARG A 53 -1.99 15.75 8.89
C ARG A 53 -2.20 15.12 7.51
N ILE A 54 -1.51 15.65 6.50
CA ILE A 54 -1.41 14.97 5.20
C ILE A 54 -0.13 14.15 5.19
N ASP A 55 -0.26 12.83 5.11
CA ASP A 55 0.86 11.90 4.89
C ASP A 55 0.95 11.51 3.41
N SER A 56 2.06 10.89 3.03
CA SER A 56 2.25 10.23 1.73
C SER A 56 2.48 8.74 1.94
N ASN A 57 1.56 7.91 1.46
CA ASN A 57 1.63 6.45 1.52
C ASN A 57 2.20 5.86 0.22
N GLU A 58 2.86 4.71 0.30
CA GLU A 58 3.37 3.98 -0.87
C GLU A 58 2.25 3.27 -1.66
N VAL A 59 2.32 3.32 -2.99
CA VAL A 59 1.45 2.54 -3.89
C VAL A 59 1.89 1.07 -3.86
N LYS A 60 1.20 0.27 -3.05
CA LYS A 60 1.35 -1.19 -3.05
C LYS A 60 0.69 -1.83 -4.29
N PRO A 61 1.22 -2.94 -4.83
CA PRO A 61 0.54 -3.72 -5.87
C PRO A 61 -0.80 -4.28 -5.37
N VAL A 62 -1.77 -4.40 -6.28
CA VAL A 62 -3.10 -4.97 -5.98
C VAL A 62 -3.05 -6.49 -5.86
N GLY A 63 -3.60 -7.03 -4.78
CA GLY A 63 -3.73 -8.46 -4.53
C GLY A 63 -4.75 -9.15 -5.44
N LYS A 64 -4.66 -10.48 -5.55
CA LYS A 64 -5.47 -11.25 -6.52
C LYS A 64 -6.99 -11.15 -6.31
N ASN A 65 -7.43 -10.89 -5.08
CA ASN A 65 -8.85 -10.73 -4.71
C ASN A 65 -9.22 -9.25 -4.44
N GLU A 66 -8.39 -8.28 -4.85
CA GLU A 66 -8.55 -6.87 -4.50
C GLU A 66 -8.90 -6.02 -5.73
N ILE A 67 -9.44 -4.84 -5.48
CA ILE A 67 -9.48 -3.73 -6.46
C ILE A 67 -8.71 -2.54 -5.89
N ALA A 68 -8.15 -1.72 -6.77
CA ALA A 68 -7.71 -0.38 -6.41
C ALA A 68 -8.60 0.68 -7.07
N ILE A 69 -8.79 1.78 -6.35
CA ILE A 69 -9.67 2.88 -6.70
C ILE A 69 -8.87 4.17 -6.61
N ASP A 70 -8.84 4.93 -7.70
CA ASP A 70 -8.35 6.30 -7.68
C ASP A 70 -9.52 7.19 -7.26
N VAL A 71 -9.37 7.84 -6.11
CA VAL A 71 -10.46 8.53 -5.41
C VAL A 71 -10.66 9.94 -5.99
N GLN A 72 -11.90 10.28 -6.33
CA GLN A 72 -12.25 11.56 -6.95
C GLN A 72 -12.88 12.55 -5.96
N ALA A 73 -13.62 12.05 -4.98
CA ALA A 73 -14.24 12.85 -3.93
C ALA A 73 -14.46 12.02 -2.66
N CYS A 74 -14.41 12.68 -1.50
CA CYS A 74 -14.67 12.07 -0.19
C CYS A 74 -15.89 12.76 0.45
N GLY A 75 -16.68 12.02 1.22
CA GLY A 75 -17.68 12.63 2.11
C GLY A 75 -17.04 13.21 3.37
N ILE A 76 -17.73 14.16 4.01
CA ILE A 76 -17.37 14.69 5.34
C ILE A 76 -18.65 14.74 6.16
N ASN A 77 -18.70 13.90 7.20
CA ASN A 77 -19.87 13.67 8.02
C ASN A 77 -19.63 14.09 9.47
N PHE A 78 -20.71 14.15 10.26
CA PHE A 78 -20.59 14.34 11.71
C PHE A 78 -19.89 13.15 12.38
N HIS A 79 -19.97 11.96 11.77
CA HIS A 79 -19.22 10.76 12.16
C HIS A 79 -17.72 11.03 12.28
N ASP A 80 -17.11 11.65 11.26
CA ASP A 80 -15.67 11.94 11.25
C ASP A 80 -15.25 12.86 12.41
N ILE A 81 -16.13 13.75 12.86
CA ILE A 81 -15.88 14.61 14.03
C ILE A 81 -15.87 13.78 15.31
N MET A 82 -16.83 12.87 15.47
CA MET A 82 -16.95 12.00 16.64
C MET A 82 -15.83 10.95 16.70
N THR A 83 -15.54 10.27 15.59
CA THR A 83 -14.38 9.38 15.41
C THR A 83 -13.09 10.11 15.74
N ARG A 84 -12.86 11.31 15.15
CA ARG A 84 -11.65 12.10 15.45
C ARG A 84 -11.54 12.44 16.93
N GLN A 85 -12.64 12.66 17.63
CA GLN A 85 -12.65 12.96 19.06
C GLN A 85 -12.57 11.72 19.97
N GLY A 86 -12.62 10.50 19.42
CA GLY A 86 -12.67 9.26 20.21
C GLY A 86 -14.01 9.06 20.94
N LEU A 87 -15.11 9.59 20.38
CA LEU A 87 -16.46 9.53 20.96
C LEU A 87 -17.32 8.37 20.42
N ILE A 88 -16.79 7.63 19.44
CA ILE A 88 -17.34 6.38 18.90
C ILE A 88 -16.27 5.30 19.11
N GLU A 89 -16.69 4.07 19.40
CA GLU A 89 -15.80 2.92 19.47
C GLU A 89 -15.27 2.58 18.08
N GLN A 90 -13.97 2.35 17.94
CA GLN A 90 -13.32 2.11 16.65
C GLN A 90 -12.44 0.86 16.73
N THR A 91 -12.38 0.10 15.63
CA THR A 91 -11.50 -1.06 15.50
C THR A 91 -10.03 -0.63 15.61
N MET A 92 -9.69 0.50 14.98
CA MET A 92 -8.35 1.08 14.94
C MET A 92 -8.14 2.18 15.99
N LYS A 93 -6.90 2.27 16.49
CA LYS A 93 -6.41 3.38 17.29
C LYS A 93 -5.43 4.22 16.47
N PRO A 94 -5.36 5.56 16.66
CA PRO A 94 -4.45 6.40 15.90
C PRO A 94 -2.98 5.94 16.03
N PRO A 95 -2.18 6.01 14.95
CA PRO A 95 -2.48 6.70 13.70
C PRO A 95 -3.29 5.88 12.68
N PHE A 96 -4.33 6.49 12.10
CA PHE A 96 -5.09 5.94 10.96
C PHE A 96 -5.59 7.04 10.02
N VAL A 97 -5.92 6.69 8.77
CA VAL A 97 -6.50 7.62 7.78
C VAL A 97 -8.00 7.79 8.04
N LEU A 98 -8.50 9.03 8.07
CA LEU A 98 -9.91 9.34 8.36
C LEU A 98 -10.84 9.07 7.16
N GLY A 99 -12.14 9.23 7.38
CA GLY A 99 -13.17 9.23 6.36
C GLY A 99 -13.92 7.91 6.22
N SER A 100 -15.25 7.95 6.34
CA SER A 100 -16.12 6.78 6.19
C SER A 100 -16.67 6.56 4.77
N GLU A 101 -16.54 7.51 3.84
CA GLU A 101 -17.10 7.37 2.49
C GLU A 101 -16.31 8.11 1.39
N CYS A 102 -16.31 7.55 0.18
CA CYS A 102 -15.77 8.21 -1.01
C CYS A 102 -16.42 7.72 -2.31
N THR A 103 -16.16 8.45 -3.39
CA THR A 103 -16.45 8.04 -4.77
C THR A 103 -15.19 8.10 -5.63
N GLY A 104 -15.01 7.14 -6.52
CA GLY A 104 -13.84 7.07 -7.39
C GLY A 104 -14.05 6.18 -8.62
N ILE A 105 -12.96 5.94 -9.34
CA ILE A 105 -12.91 5.04 -10.49
C ILE A 105 -11.98 3.87 -10.17
N ILE A 106 -12.39 2.64 -10.49
CA ILE A 106 -11.51 1.47 -10.34
C ILE A 106 -10.33 1.61 -11.32
N SER A 107 -9.10 1.66 -10.78
CA SER A 107 -7.85 1.81 -11.55
C SER A 107 -7.26 0.46 -11.94
N GLU A 108 -7.35 -0.53 -11.06
CA GLU A 108 -6.74 -1.86 -11.16
C GLU A 108 -7.65 -2.91 -10.51
N VAL A 109 -7.59 -4.13 -11.02
CA VAL A 109 -8.43 -5.26 -10.59
C VAL A 109 -7.57 -6.51 -10.49
N GLY A 110 -7.66 -7.22 -9.37
CA GLY A 110 -6.94 -8.47 -9.11
C GLY A 110 -7.43 -9.63 -9.98
N GLU A 111 -6.53 -10.55 -10.32
CA GLU A 111 -6.75 -11.67 -11.27
C GLU A 111 -7.97 -12.57 -10.98
N LYS A 112 -8.50 -12.59 -9.75
CA LYS A 112 -9.64 -13.42 -9.34
C LYS A 112 -10.95 -12.64 -9.19
N VAL A 113 -10.92 -11.31 -9.30
CA VAL A 113 -12.12 -10.48 -9.22
C VAL A 113 -12.83 -10.53 -10.57
N THR A 114 -14.12 -10.88 -10.55
CA THR A 114 -14.96 -11.03 -11.75
C THR A 114 -16.16 -10.08 -11.74
N THR A 115 -16.50 -9.54 -10.56
CA THR A 115 -17.64 -8.64 -10.34
C THR A 115 -17.41 -7.19 -10.78
N TYR A 116 -16.17 -6.77 -11.00
CA TYR A 116 -15.78 -5.40 -11.33
C TYR A 116 -14.73 -5.34 -12.46
N LYS A 117 -14.60 -4.18 -13.12
CA LYS A 117 -13.56 -3.91 -14.14
C LYS A 117 -12.97 -2.50 -13.96
N VAL A 118 -11.76 -2.32 -14.50
CA VAL A 118 -11.11 -1.00 -14.59
C VAL A 118 -12.00 -0.03 -15.36
N GLY A 119 -12.13 1.20 -14.86
CA GLY A 119 -12.99 2.25 -15.41
C GLY A 119 -14.41 2.31 -14.82
N ASP A 120 -14.83 1.36 -13.98
CA ASP A 120 -16.14 1.44 -13.33
C ASP A 120 -16.20 2.55 -12.26
N PRO A 121 -17.27 3.37 -12.24
CA PRO A 121 -17.50 4.37 -11.21
C PRO A 121 -18.13 3.73 -9.96
N VAL A 122 -17.48 3.92 -8.81
CA VAL A 122 -17.88 3.30 -7.53
C VAL A 122 -18.12 4.31 -6.43
N VAL A 123 -19.07 3.96 -5.56
CA VAL A 123 -19.29 4.54 -4.23
C VAL A 123 -18.86 3.50 -3.19
N ILE A 124 -18.10 3.93 -2.18
CA ILE A 124 -17.52 3.07 -1.14
C ILE A 124 -17.93 3.59 0.24
N LEU A 125 -18.33 2.67 1.13
CA LEU A 125 -18.51 2.90 2.56
C LEU A 125 -17.49 2.06 3.36
N LEU A 126 -16.87 2.69 4.37
CA LEU A 126 -15.83 2.14 5.25
C LEU A 126 -16.06 2.61 6.70
N GLU A 127 -15.43 1.97 7.70
CA GLU A 127 -15.29 2.57 9.03
C GLU A 127 -14.38 3.82 8.96
N ASN A 128 -13.23 3.66 8.29
CA ASN A 128 -12.15 4.64 8.17
C ASN A 128 -11.38 4.46 6.85
N GLY A 129 -10.53 5.43 6.50
CA GLY A 129 -9.58 5.34 5.39
C GLY A 129 -9.95 6.10 4.11
N ALA A 130 -11.20 6.54 3.96
CA ALA A 130 -11.71 7.09 2.70
C ALA A 130 -11.09 8.44 2.30
N TRP A 131 -10.51 9.21 3.24
CA TRP A 131 -9.82 10.48 2.95
C TRP A 131 -8.41 10.24 2.42
N SER A 132 -8.33 9.61 1.25
CA SER A 132 -7.12 9.21 0.55
C SER A 132 -7.24 9.51 -0.93
N GLU A 133 -6.12 9.83 -1.62
CA GLU A 133 -6.08 9.91 -3.09
C GLU A 133 -6.27 8.52 -3.74
N ARG A 134 -6.04 7.43 -2.99
CA ARG A 134 -6.16 6.04 -3.47
C ARG A 134 -6.62 5.08 -2.38
N LEU A 135 -7.44 4.10 -2.75
CA LEU A 135 -7.83 2.96 -1.91
C LEU A 135 -7.45 1.63 -2.58
N VAL A 136 -7.19 0.61 -1.77
CA VAL A 136 -7.10 -0.80 -2.18
C VAL A 136 -7.98 -1.60 -1.23
N LEU A 137 -8.90 -2.40 -1.76
CA LEU A 137 -9.97 -3.05 -0.98
C LEU A 137 -10.18 -4.50 -1.43
N PRO A 138 -10.40 -5.44 -0.49
CA PRO A 138 -10.74 -6.82 -0.83
C PRO A 138 -12.16 -6.94 -1.41
N VAL A 139 -12.33 -7.83 -2.37
CA VAL A 139 -13.63 -8.17 -2.96
C VAL A 139 -14.02 -9.59 -2.59
N VAL A 140 -15.14 -9.72 -1.87
CA VAL A 140 -15.76 -11.01 -1.57
C VAL A 140 -16.60 -11.46 -2.77
N GLU A 141 -15.96 -12.13 -3.72
CA GLU A 141 -16.64 -12.77 -4.85
C GLU A 141 -17.71 -13.77 -4.34
N LYS A 142 -18.94 -13.63 -4.84
CA LYS A 142 -20.07 -14.47 -4.41
C LYS A 142 -19.96 -15.88 -5.00
N VAL A 143 -19.39 -16.80 -4.22
CA VAL A 143 -19.36 -18.23 -4.56
C VAL A 143 -20.80 -18.74 -4.74
N ASN A 144 -21.15 -19.08 -5.98
CA ASN A 144 -22.47 -19.61 -6.31
C ASN A 144 -22.72 -20.95 -5.59
N ALA A 145 -23.76 -21.02 -4.77
CA ALA A 145 -24.09 -22.17 -3.92
C ALA A 145 -24.49 -23.47 -4.69
N ASN A 146 -24.35 -23.50 -6.01
CA ASN A 146 -24.75 -24.59 -6.90
C ASN A 146 -23.64 -25.62 -7.18
N GLN A 147 -22.49 -25.56 -6.50
CA GLN A 147 -21.49 -26.64 -6.50
C GLN A 147 -21.54 -27.46 -5.21
N SER A 148 -22.55 -28.32 -5.11
CA SER A 148 -22.66 -29.31 -4.04
C SER A 148 -21.85 -30.57 -4.37
N SER A 149 -20.58 -30.64 -3.94
CA SER A 149 -19.75 -31.85 -4.02
C SER A 149 -19.00 -32.16 -2.72
N SER A 150 -19.60 -33.02 -1.90
CA SER A 150 -18.97 -33.89 -0.89
C SER A 150 -17.97 -33.29 0.12
N THR A 151 -18.47 -33.12 1.34
CA THR A 151 -17.82 -32.93 2.65
C THR A 151 -16.40 -33.47 2.84
N THR A 152 -15.53 -32.68 3.49
CA THR A 152 -14.65 -33.09 4.61
C THR A 152 -14.37 -31.87 5.49
N THR A 153 -14.26 -32.06 6.81
CA THR A 153 -14.21 -30.97 7.82
C THR A 153 -12.84 -30.95 8.53
N LEU A 154 -12.62 -29.92 9.38
CA LEU A 154 -11.48 -29.67 10.30
C LEU A 154 -10.41 -28.68 9.73
N PRO A 155 -9.66 -27.96 10.57
CA PRO A 155 -10.16 -26.69 11.13
C PRO A 155 -9.13 -25.53 11.12
N ASN A 156 -9.53 -24.37 11.64
CA ASN A 156 -8.69 -23.22 11.99
C ASN A 156 -7.83 -22.62 10.85
N GLU A 157 -8.41 -21.67 10.12
CA GLU A 157 -7.73 -20.39 9.92
C GLU A 157 -8.48 -19.33 10.72
N GLU A 158 -7.75 -18.36 11.27
CA GLU A 158 -8.36 -17.21 11.94
C GLU A 158 -8.96 -16.31 10.87
N THR A 159 -10.28 -16.37 10.70
CA THR A 159 -11.01 -15.39 9.89
C THR A 159 -10.93 -14.05 10.61
N GLU A 160 -9.89 -13.26 10.31
CA GLU A 160 -9.91 -11.82 10.55
C GLU A 160 -11.25 -11.30 10.01
N ALA A 161 -12.01 -10.63 10.87
CA ALA A 161 -13.35 -10.20 10.52
C ALA A 161 -13.23 -9.17 9.38
N ILE A 162 -13.55 -9.61 8.16
CA ILE A 162 -13.61 -8.73 6.99
C ILE A 162 -14.76 -7.75 7.26
N GLU A 163 -14.40 -6.59 7.82
CA GLU A 163 -15.33 -5.52 8.12
C GLU A 163 -16.07 -5.12 6.85
N SER A 164 -17.35 -4.79 6.98
CA SER A 164 -18.32 -4.77 5.88
C SER A 164 -18.10 -3.61 4.89
N VAL A 165 -17.06 -3.70 4.05
CA VAL A 165 -16.80 -2.79 2.95
C VAL A 165 -17.93 -2.91 1.91
N GLU A 166 -18.80 -1.92 1.86
CA GLU A 166 -19.86 -1.87 0.84
C GLU A 166 -19.37 -1.12 -0.41
N ILE A 167 -19.33 -1.84 -1.53
CA ILE A 167 -18.87 -1.36 -2.84
C ILE A 167 -20.08 -1.36 -3.77
N THR A 168 -20.49 -0.18 -4.26
CA THR A 168 -21.62 -0.05 -5.19
C THR A 168 -21.19 0.63 -6.49
N VAL A 169 -21.43 -0.02 -7.63
CA VAL A 169 -21.24 0.58 -8.97
C VAL A 169 -22.40 1.52 -9.27
N LYS A 170 -22.11 2.70 -9.82
CA LYS A 170 -23.13 3.64 -10.27
C LYS A 170 -23.55 3.37 -11.72
N SER A 171 -24.81 2.96 -11.90
CA SER A 171 -25.49 2.77 -13.19
C SER A 171 -25.85 4.09 -13.89
#